data_AF-A0A1Q7D8S8-F1
#
_entry.id   AF-A0A1Q7D8S8-F1
#
_cell.length_a   1.000
_cell.length_b   1.000
_cell.length_c   1.000
_cell.angle_alpha   90.00
_cell.angle_beta   90.00
_cell.angle_gamma   90.00
#
_symmetry.space_group_name_H-M   'P 1'
#
loop_
_entity.id
_entity.type
_entity.pdbx_description
1 polymer ?
#
loop_
_entity_poly.entity_id
_entity_poly.type
_entity_poly.pdbx_seq_one_letter_code
_entity_poly.pdbx_strand_id
1 'polypeptide(L)'
;MASRPRAGREPAHTILPMQLRIGDRFTSIDGEWKIVGGPLTLHGGNTVKARVSRTGDPRNVKHMGWPAHTKITVRRSTSRGTHWADLRRALLIAVFACSQLVLGAPRELRSK
;
A
#
# COMPACT_ATOMS: atom_id res chain seq x y z
N MET A 1 -3.89 -38.12 9.26
CA MET A 1 -2.94 -37.52 8.29
C MET A 1 -3.35 -36.07 8.05
N ALA A 2 -2.74 -35.12 8.75
CA ALA A 2 -2.99 -33.70 8.51
C ALA A 2 -2.01 -33.19 7.46
N SER A 3 -2.50 -32.88 6.26
CA SER A 3 -1.67 -32.26 5.22
C SER A 3 -1.19 -30.91 5.72
N ARG A 4 0.09 -30.85 6.10
CA ARG A 4 0.82 -29.63 6.45
C ARG A 4 0.56 -28.58 5.35
N PRO A 5 0.05 -27.38 5.67
CA PRO A 5 -0.09 -26.32 4.68
C PRO A 5 1.29 -26.09 4.06
N ARG A 6 1.40 -26.29 2.74
CA ARG A 6 2.64 -26.11 2.00
C ARG A 6 3.07 -24.66 2.16
N ALA A 7 4.02 -24.42 3.06
CA ALA A 7 4.69 -23.14 3.24
C ALA A 7 5.24 -22.72 1.86
N GLY A 8 4.60 -21.73 1.23
CA GLY A 8 4.98 -21.24 -0.09
C GLY A 8 3.84 -20.78 -1.01
N ARG A 9 2.57 -21.11 -0.71
CA ARG A 9 1.43 -20.64 -1.53
C ARG A 9 0.63 -19.57 -0.78
N GLU A 10 1.10 -18.34 -0.90
CA GLU A 10 0.30 -17.16 -0.54
C GLU A 10 -1.05 -17.25 -1.27
N PRO A 11 -2.20 -17.14 -0.59
CA PRO A 11 -3.50 -17.34 -1.22
C PRO A 11 -3.69 -16.31 -2.34
N ALA A 12 -3.92 -16.81 -3.55
CA ALA A 12 -4.27 -15.99 -4.70
C ALA A 12 -5.77 -15.72 -4.66
N HIS A 13 -6.14 -14.44 -4.68
CA HIS A 13 -7.51 -13.94 -4.66
C HIS A 13 -7.79 -13.23 -5.97
N THR A 14 -8.91 -13.58 -6.60
CA THR A 14 -9.40 -12.89 -7.78
C THR A 14 -10.40 -11.82 -7.34
N ILE A 15 -10.04 -10.55 -7.49
CA ILE A 15 -10.80 -9.42 -6.97
C ILE A 15 -11.03 -8.35 -8.04
N LEU A 16 -11.98 -7.45 -7.79
CA LEU A 16 -12.14 -6.25 -8.60
C LEU A 16 -11.05 -5.22 -8.25
N PRO A 17 -10.67 -4.34 -9.18
CA PRO A 17 -9.62 -3.34 -8.95
C PRO A 17 -9.95 -2.40 -7.78
N MET A 18 -11.24 -2.14 -7.53
CA MET A 18 -11.69 -1.32 -6.40
C MET A 18 -11.41 -1.96 -5.04
N GLN A 19 -11.19 -3.27 -5.00
CA GLN A 19 -10.94 -4.03 -3.79
C GLN A 19 -9.44 -4.21 -3.50
N LEU A 20 -8.57 -3.65 -4.36
CA LEU A 20 -7.11 -3.69 -4.16
C LEU A 20 -6.74 -3.01 -2.84
N ARG A 21 -5.86 -3.66 -2.09
CA ARG A 21 -5.33 -3.14 -0.83
C ARG A 21 -3.84 -2.90 -0.92
N ILE A 22 -3.36 -1.92 -0.16
CA ILE A 22 -1.92 -1.70 0.00
C ILE A 22 -1.30 -2.97 0.58
N GLY A 23 -0.21 -3.42 -0.02
CA GLY A 23 0.46 -4.67 0.33
C GLY A 23 0.09 -5.87 -0.53
N ASP A 24 -1.02 -5.82 -1.28
CA ASP A 24 -1.36 -6.85 -2.26
C ASP A 24 -0.27 -6.94 -3.32
N ARG A 25 0.03 -8.14 -3.79
CA ARG A 25 1.03 -8.39 -4.84
C ARG A 25 0.34 -9.00 -6.04
N PHE A 26 0.76 -8.66 -7.25
CA PHE A 26 0.25 -9.29 -8.46
C PHE A 26 1.38 -9.47 -9.47
N THR A 27 1.22 -10.45 -10.34
CA THR A 27 2.16 -10.72 -11.42
C THR A 27 1.59 -10.14 -12.70
N SER A 28 2.39 -9.33 -13.39
CA SER A 28 2.09 -8.80 -14.72
C SER A 28 3.17 -9.25 -15.70
N ILE A 29 3.02 -8.89 -16.98
CA ILE A 29 4.01 -9.17 -18.03
C ILE A 29 5.40 -8.58 -17.69
N ASP A 30 5.42 -7.44 -16.99
CA ASP A 30 6.65 -6.74 -16.58
C ASP A 30 7.30 -7.35 -15.31
N GLY A 31 6.67 -8.36 -14.72
CA GLY A 31 7.11 -9.03 -13.48
C GLY A 31 6.16 -8.82 -12.30
N GLU A 32 6.68 -9.00 -11.09
CA GLU A 32 5.89 -8.90 -9.85
C GLU A 32 5.85 -7.47 -9.31
N TRP A 33 4.63 -7.03 -8.97
CA TRP A 33 4.33 -5.70 -8.47
C TRP A 33 3.60 -5.78 -7.14
N LYS A 34 3.86 -4.82 -6.26
CA LYS A 34 3.20 -4.63 -4.97
C LYS A 34 2.41 -3.34 -4.97
N ILE A 35 1.17 -3.37 -4.50
CA ILE A 35 0.35 -2.17 -4.31
C ILE A 35 0.92 -1.36 -3.15
N VAL A 36 1.30 -0.11 -3.42
CA VAL A 36 1.85 0.84 -2.42
C VAL A 36 0.94 2.03 -2.16
N GLY A 37 -0.07 2.25 -2.99
CA GLY A 37 -1.12 3.23 -2.75
C GLY A 37 -2.49 2.70 -3.16
N GLY A 38 -3.51 3.10 -2.43
CA GLY A 38 -4.88 2.61 -2.61
C GLY A 38 -5.48 2.94 -3.99
N PRO A 39 -6.60 2.26 -4.33
CA PRO A 39 -7.29 2.45 -5.59
C PRO A 39 -7.93 3.84 -5.67
N LEU A 40 -7.79 4.48 -6.82
CA LEU A 40 -8.43 5.73 -7.19
C LEU A 40 -9.31 5.50 -8.42
N THR A 41 -10.58 5.82 -8.28
CA THR A 41 -11.57 5.74 -9.36
C THR A 41 -11.43 6.93 -10.31
N LEU A 42 -11.44 6.67 -11.61
CA LEU A 42 -11.32 7.65 -12.68
C LEU A 42 -12.41 7.44 -13.74
N HIS A 43 -12.60 8.45 -14.59
CA HIS A 43 -13.57 8.43 -15.70
C HIS A 43 -14.97 7.97 -15.26
N GLY A 44 -15.49 8.58 -14.19
CA GLY A 44 -16.84 8.30 -13.69
C GLY A 44 -17.07 6.88 -13.17
N GLY A 45 -16.02 6.12 -12.82
CA GLY A 45 -16.19 4.75 -12.30
C GLY A 45 -15.61 3.65 -13.17
N ASN A 46 -15.26 3.96 -14.42
CA ASN A 46 -14.96 2.91 -15.40
C ASN A 46 -13.52 2.41 -15.33
N THR A 47 -12.62 3.22 -14.77
CA THR A 47 -11.20 2.89 -14.62
C THR A 47 -10.77 3.07 -13.18
N VAL A 48 -10.01 2.11 -12.66
CA VAL A 48 -9.36 2.23 -11.36
C VAL A 48 -7.86 2.32 -11.58
N LYS A 49 -7.20 3.32 -11.00
CA LYS A 49 -5.74 3.40 -10.94
C LYS A 49 -5.26 3.12 -9.52
N ALA A 50 -4.11 2.45 -9.40
CA ALA A 50 -3.42 2.32 -8.13
C ALA A 50 -1.92 2.61 -8.30
N ARG A 51 -1.26 2.97 -7.20
CA ARG A 51 0.20 3.09 -7.16
C ARG A 51 0.81 1.74 -6.85
N VAL A 52 1.72 1.32 -7.70
CA VAL A 52 2.41 0.03 -7.62
C VAL A 52 3.90 0.25 -7.56
N SER A 53 4.61 -0.63 -6.87
CA SER A 53 6.06 -0.65 -6.80
C SER A 53 6.57 -2.03 -7.18
N ARG A 54 7.74 -2.09 -7.81
CA ARG A 54 8.33 -3.39 -8.17
C ARG A 54 8.70 -4.17 -6.91
N THR A 55 8.42 -5.47 -6.89
CA THR A 55 8.83 -6.33 -5.77
C THR A 55 10.36 -6.45 -5.77
N GLY A 56 11.02 -5.91 -4.75
CA GLY A 56 12.49 -5.88 -4.62
C GLY A 56 13.11 -4.51 -4.87
N ASP A 57 12.41 -3.60 -5.56
CA ASP A 57 12.84 -2.20 -5.74
C ASP A 57 11.71 -1.23 -5.35
N PRO A 58 11.70 -0.72 -4.10
CA PRO A 58 10.69 0.21 -3.62
C PRO A 58 10.79 1.61 -4.24
N ARG A 59 11.88 1.93 -4.97
CA ARG A 59 12.06 3.24 -5.62
C ARG A 59 11.34 3.31 -6.96
N ASN A 60 11.08 2.16 -7.58
CA ASN A 60 10.37 2.08 -8.85
C ASN A 60 8.85 2.07 -8.63
N VAL A 61 8.29 3.27 -8.39
CA VAL A 61 6.84 3.46 -8.23
C VAL A 61 6.20 3.91 -9.54
N LYS A 62 5.13 3.24 -9.95
CA LYS A 62 4.35 3.56 -11.15
C LYS A 62 2.85 3.60 -10.84
N HIS A 63 2.09 4.32 -11.65
CA HIS A 63 0.64 4.24 -11.65
C HIS A 63 0.20 3.21 -12.68
N MET A 64 -0.56 2.21 -12.24
CA MET A 64 -1.15 1.20 -13.13
C MET A 64 -2.67 1.34 -13.09
N GLY A 65 -3.31 1.18 -14.25
CA GLY A 65 -4.75 1.37 -14.42
C GLY A 65 -5.40 0.12 -14.99
N TRP A 66 -6.60 -0.18 -14.50
CA TRP A 66 -7.41 -1.31 -14.93
C TRP A 66 -8.86 -0.88 -15.17
N PRO A 67 -9.59 -1.55 -16.08
CA PRO A 67 -11.03 -1.39 -16.17
C PRO A 67 -11.70 -1.89 -14.89
N ALA A 68 -12.65 -1.13 -14.33
CA ALA A 68 -13.24 -1.39 -13.01
C ALA A 68 -13.95 -2.75 -12.90
N HIS A 69 -14.40 -3.31 -14.02
CA HIS A 69 -15.10 -4.58 -14.11
C HIS A 69 -14.18 -5.77 -14.43
N THR A 70 -12.88 -5.53 -14.68
CA THR A 70 -11.93 -6.61 -14.98
C THR A 70 -11.32 -7.14 -13.69
N LYS A 71 -11.47 -8.45 -13.46
CA LYS A 71 -10.91 -9.10 -12.29
C LYS A 71 -9.39 -9.23 -12.40
N ILE A 72 -8.71 -9.02 -11.28
CA ILE A 72 -7.25 -9.12 -11.14
C ILE A 72 -6.95 -10.21 -10.11
N THR A 73 -6.00 -11.07 -10.41
CA THR A 73 -5.49 -12.06 -9.46
C THR A 73 -4.37 -11.45 -8.64
N VAL A 74 -4.59 -11.34 -7.33
CA VAL A 74 -3.62 -10.81 -6.38
C VAL A 74 -3.25 -11.86 -5.34
N ARG A 75 -2.04 -11.82 -4.84
CA ARG A 75 -1.59 -12.58 -3.67
C ARG A 75 -1.52 -11.65 -2.49
N ARG A 76 -2.12 -12.07 -1.38
CA ARG A 76 -2.12 -11.30 -0.14
C ARG A 76 -1.34 -12.05 0.92
N SER A 77 -0.26 -11.43 1.42
CA SER A 77 0.45 -11.97 2.56
C SER A 77 -0.47 -11.82 3.74
N THR A 78 -0.90 -12.94 4.31
CA THR A 78 -1.54 -12.97 5.63
C THR A 78 -0.48 -12.69 6.69
N SER A 79 0.25 -11.59 6.58
CA SER A 79 1.02 -11.06 7.70
C SER A 79 -0.01 -10.62 8.72
N ARG A 80 -0.20 -11.44 9.75
CA ARG A 80 -1.00 -11.19 10.95
C ARG A 80 -0.50 -9.99 11.77
N GLY A 81 0.16 -9.02 11.15
CA GLY A 81 0.96 -7.98 11.80
C GLY A 81 1.22 -6.78 10.90
N THR A 82 0.17 -6.17 10.34
CA THR A 82 0.27 -4.81 9.77
C THR A 82 0.33 -3.72 10.87
N HIS A 83 0.38 -4.10 12.15
CA HIS A 83 0.51 -3.16 13.25
C HIS A 83 1.91 -2.53 13.38
N TRP A 84 2.99 -3.20 12.98
CA TRP A 84 4.36 -2.69 13.23
C TRP A 84 4.79 -1.53 12.32
N ALA A 85 4.29 -1.49 11.07
CA ALA A 85 4.53 -0.35 10.18
C ALA A 85 3.71 0.88 10.59
N ASP A 86 2.48 0.67 11.07
CA ASP A 86 1.62 1.71 11.64
C ASP A 86 2.19 2.24 12.97
N LEU A 87 2.64 1.36 13.87
CA LEU A 87 3.30 1.74 15.12
C LEU A 87 4.56 2.57 14.90
N ARG A 88 5.42 2.18 13.95
CA ARG A 88 6.63 2.94 13.67
C ARG A 88 6.30 4.32 13.12
N ARG A 89 5.23 4.44 12.32
CA ARG A 89 4.76 5.72 11.78
C ARG A 89 4.11 6.58 12.88
N ALA A 90 3.29 5.98 13.73
CA ALA A 90 2.69 6.64 14.89
C ALA A 90 3.74 7.11 15.91
N LEU A 91 4.77 6.29 16.17
CA LEU A 91 5.88 6.65 17.06
C LEU A 91 6.68 7.83 16.48
N LEU A 92 6.97 7.83 15.18
CA LEU A 92 7.65 8.95 14.53
C LEU A 92 6.80 10.24 14.60
N ILE A 93 5.49 10.15 14.39
CA ILE A 93 4.58 11.30 14.54
C ILE A 93 4.55 11.79 15.99
N ALA A 94 4.46 10.89 16.98
CA ALA A 94 4.42 11.25 18.39
C ALA A 94 5.73 11.92 18.85
N VAL A 95 6.89 11.39 18.44
CA VAL A 95 8.20 12.01 18.74
C VAL A 95 8.31 13.38 18.07
N PHE A 96 7.88 13.50 16.80
CA PHE A 96 7.91 14.78 16.09
C PHE A 96 6.98 15.81 16.75
N ALA A 97 5.76 15.43 17.11
CA ALA A 97 4.80 16.30 17.81
C ALA A 97 5.28 16.68 19.22
N CYS A 98 5.87 15.75 19.98
CA CYS A 98 6.49 16.08 21.28
C CYS A 98 7.67 17.04 21.10
N SER A 99 8.48 16.87 20.05
CA SER A 99 9.60 17.76 19.77
C SER A 99 9.12 19.18 19.45
N GLN A 100 8.00 19.30 18.72
CA GLN A 100 7.36 20.60 18.44
C GLN A 100 6.77 21.26 19.70
N LEU A 101 6.30 20.48 20.67
CA LEU A 101 5.78 21.01 21.94
C LEU A 101 6.89 21.44 22.92
N VAL A 102 8.05 20.79 22.90
CA VAL A 102 9.17 21.11 23.79
C VAL A 102 10.02 22.30 23.29
N LEU A 103 10.13 22.51 21.98
CA LEU A 103 10.97 23.60 21.44
C LEU A 103 10.26 24.94 21.23
N GLY A 104 8.92 25.00 21.37
CA GLY A 104 8.16 26.22 21.12
C GLY A 104 8.12 26.58 19.63
N ALA A 105 6.97 27.07 19.16
CA ALA A 105 6.79 27.49 17.78
C ALA A 105 7.86 28.51 17.36
N PRO A 106 8.39 28.46 16.12
CA PRO A 106 9.09 29.60 15.57
C PRO A 106 8.09 30.76 15.61
N ARG A 107 8.44 31.79 16.38
CA ARG A 107 7.75 33.06 16.37
C ARG A 107 7.84 33.60 14.95
N GLU A 108 6.80 33.36 14.16
CA GLU A 108 6.57 34.04 12.90
C GLU A 108 6.65 35.53 13.20
N LEU A 109 7.79 36.12 12.83
CA LEU A 109 8.02 37.55 12.87
C LEU A 109 6.98 38.17 11.94
N ARG A 110 5.93 38.72 12.56
CA ARG A 110 4.99 39.66 11.96
C ARG A 110 5.80 40.76 11.27
N SER A 111 5.92 40.65 9.95
CA SER A 111 6.49 41.72 9.12
C SER A 111 5.42 42.77 8.82
N LYS A 112 5.89 44.01 8.78
CA LYS A 112 5.20 45.30 8.78
C LYS A 112 4.46 45.59 7.47
#